data_AF-A0A7X6A8E1-F1
#
_entry.id   AF-A0A7X6A8E1-F1
#
_cell.length_a   1.000
_cell.length_b   1.000
_cell.length_c   1.000
_cell.angle_alpha   90.00
_cell.angle_beta   90.00
_cell.angle_gamma   90.00
#
_symmetry.space_group_name_H-M   'P 1'
#
loop_
_entity.id
_entity.type
_entity.pdbx_description
1 polymer ?
#
loop_
_entity_poly.entity_id
_entity_poly.type
_entity_poly.pdbx_seq_one_letter_code
_entity_poly.pdbx_strand_id
1 'polypeptide(L)'
;MTMPDAVDALIQLALVDRGKLSAHAYNVRGFSAKASEIRSEVLKHFPDAEIGFEPDPARQILVDTWPADVDDTLAQRDWGFSPRHGLSQAMADYLVPAMKKRYAATASG
;
A
#
# COMPACT_ATOMS: atom_id res chain seq x y z
N MET A 1 -0.32 0.22 -1.18
CA MET A 1 -0.81 1.58 -0.84
C MET A 1 -1.36 1.57 0.58
N THR A 2 -1.45 2.70 1.25
CA THR A 2 -2.16 2.79 2.53
C THR A 2 -3.65 3.06 2.32
N MET A 3 -4.48 2.82 3.34
CA MET A 3 -5.91 3.12 3.26
C MET A 3 -6.20 4.63 3.06
N PRO A 4 -5.51 5.56 3.75
CA PRO A 4 -5.70 6.98 3.49
C PRO A 4 -5.39 7.38 2.03
N ASP A 5 -4.34 6.82 1.42
CA ASP A 5 -4.04 7.07 0.00
C ASP A 5 -5.18 6.58 -0.91
N ALA A 6 -5.73 5.39 -0.63
CA ALA A 6 -6.82 4.80 -1.40
C ALA A 6 -8.08 5.67 -1.36
N VAL A 7 -8.45 6.14 -0.16
CA VAL A 7 -9.64 6.99 0.05
C VAL A 7 -9.44 8.33 -0.64
N ASP A 8 -8.27 8.96 -0.48
CA ASP A 8 -7.97 10.24 -1.13
C ASP A 8 -8.02 10.11 -2.65
N ALA A 9 -7.48 9.03 -3.20
CA ALA A 9 -7.53 8.74 -4.65
C ALA A 9 -8.97 8.68 -5.17
N LEU A 10 -9.84 7.95 -4.46
CA LEU A 10 -11.25 7.82 -4.83
C LEU A 10 -12.01 9.15 -4.74
N ILE A 11 -11.78 9.92 -3.66
CA ILE A 11 -12.42 11.22 -3.48
C ILE A 11 -11.97 12.20 -4.57
N GLN A 12 -10.67 12.27 -4.85
CA GLN A 12 -10.13 13.14 -5.88
C GLN A 12 -10.70 12.79 -7.25
N LEU A 13 -10.68 11.51 -7.64
CA LEU A 13 -11.24 11.07 -8.92
C LEU A 13 -12.74 11.40 -9.04
N ALA A 14 -13.50 11.26 -7.95
CA ALA A 14 -14.93 11.58 -7.94
C ALA A 14 -15.22 13.09 -8.08
N LEU A 15 -14.29 13.95 -7.68
CA LEU A 15 -14.44 15.41 -7.71
C LEU A 15 -13.84 16.06 -8.98
N VAL A 16 -13.10 15.30 -9.78
CA VAL A 16 -12.49 15.81 -11.01
C VAL A 16 -13.56 16.04 -12.06
N ASP A 17 -13.46 17.20 -12.72
CA ASP A 17 -14.28 17.49 -13.90
C ASP A 17 -14.09 16.41 -14.97
N ARG A 18 -15.20 15.82 -15.41
CA ARG A 18 -15.22 14.75 -16.41
C ARG A 18 -14.48 15.14 -17.69
N GLY A 19 -14.48 16.41 -18.07
CA GLY A 19 -13.76 16.90 -19.25
C GLY A 19 -12.22 16.75 -19.17
N LYS A 20 -11.66 16.59 -17.96
CA LYS A 20 -10.23 16.34 -17.74
C LYS A 20 -9.86 14.86 -17.82
N LEU A 21 -10.85 13.96 -17.71
CA LEU A 21 -10.62 12.52 -17.68
C LEU A 21 -10.53 11.96 -19.10
N SER A 22 -9.33 11.57 -19.51
CA SER A 22 -9.06 10.94 -20.80
C SER A 22 -9.42 9.45 -20.86
N ALA A 23 -9.67 8.80 -19.72
CA ALA A 23 -9.94 7.37 -19.62
C ALA A 23 -11.19 7.05 -18.79
N HIS A 24 -11.63 5.80 -18.91
CA HIS A 24 -12.72 5.23 -18.09
C HIS A 24 -12.21 4.40 -16.92
N ALA A 25 -10.94 4.00 -16.96
CA ALA A 25 -10.26 3.28 -15.90
C ALA A 25 -8.85 3.83 -15.74
N TYR A 26 -8.41 3.95 -14.49
CA TYR A 26 -7.09 4.47 -14.14
C TYR A 26 -6.41 3.48 -13.21
N ASN A 27 -5.13 3.21 -13.49
CA ASN A 27 -4.26 2.62 -12.49
C ASN A 27 -3.94 3.69 -11.43
N VAL A 28 -3.88 3.26 -10.17
CA VAL A 28 -3.40 4.08 -9.06
C VAL A 28 -2.40 3.25 -8.26
N ARG A 29 -1.22 3.81 -8.05
CA ARG A 29 -0.12 3.15 -7.36
C ARG A 29 0.07 3.71 -5.95
N GLY A 30 0.50 2.86 -5.01
CA GLY A 30 1.09 3.34 -3.75
C GLY A 30 2.55 2.92 -3.65
N PHE A 31 2.78 1.63 -3.43
CA PHE A 31 4.10 1.01 -3.43
C PHE A 31 3.96 -0.44 -3.89
N SER A 32 5.00 -0.96 -4.53
CA SER A 32 5.14 -2.38 -4.85
C SER A 32 6.36 -2.89 -4.08
N ALA A 33 6.13 -3.87 -3.21
CA ALA A 33 7.13 -4.35 -2.27
C ALA A 33 7.15 -5.87 -2.26
N LYS A 34 8.36 -6.44 -2.25
CA LYS A 34 8.60 -7.86 -2.03
C LYS A 34 8.36 -8.21 -0.57
N ALA A 35 8.03 -9.47 -0.32
CA ALA A 35 7.86 -9.99 1.04
C ALA A 35 9.12 -9.77 1.92
N SER A 36 10.32 -9.87 1.32
CA SER A 36 11.59 -9.58 1.99
C SER A 36 11.80 -8.10 2.36
N GLU A 37 11.27 -7.17 1.56
CA GLU A 37 11.32 -5.73 1.84
C GLU A 37 10.38 -5.39 2.99
N ILE A 38 9.17 -5.98 3.02
CA ILE A 38 8.24 -5.87 4.14
C ILE A 38 8.88 -6.41 5.42
N ARG A 39 9.51 -7.60 5.37
CA ARG A 39 10.26 -8.16 6.52
C ARG A 39 11.33 -7.19 7.01
N SER A 40 12.09 -6.58 6.10
CA SER A 40 13.13 -5.60 6.44
C SER A 40 12.55 -4.38 7.16
N GLU A 41 11.42 -3.84 6.69
CA GLU A 41 10.75 -2.72 7.39
C GLU A 41 10.21 -3.13 8.76
N VAL A 42 9.59 -4.32 8.89
CA VAL A 42 9.08 -4.80 10.17
C VAL A 42 10.20 -4.91 11.21
N LEU A 43 11.33 -5.49 10.83
CA LEU A 43 12.48 -5.68 11.73
C LEU A 43 13.09 -4.36 12.22
N LYS A 44 12.94 -3.25 11.49
CA LYS A 44 13.33 -1.91 11.97
C LYS A 44 12.52 -1.46 13.19
N HIS A 45 11.29 -1.93 13.33
CA HIS A 45 10.37 -1.52 14.38
C HIS A 45 10.16 -2.59 15.47
N PHE A 46 10.39 -3.86 15.12
CA PHE A 46 10.25 -5.03 15.98
C PHE A 46 11.44 -5.98 15.74
N PRO A 47 12.61 -5.71 16.34
CA PRO A 47 13.85 -6.44 16.04
C PRO A 47 13.78 -7.94 16.36
N ASP A 48 12.99 -8.30 17.36
CA ASP A 48 12.84 -9.68 17.83
C ASP A 48 11.75 -10.46 17.08
N ALA A 49 11.16 -9.87 16.03
CA ALA A 49 10.11 -10.53 15.25
C ALA A 49 10.67 -11.71 14.44
N GLU A 50 10.11 -12.89 14.65
CA GLU A 50 10.40 -14.08 13.85
C GLU A 50 9.51 -14.12 12.61
N ILE A 51 10.11 -14.00 11.42
CA ILE A 51 9.39 -13.89 10.14
C ILE A 51 9.98 -14.89 9.15
N GLY A 52 9.17 -15.88 8.76
CA GLY A 52 9.45 -16.85 7.71
C GLY A 52 8.53 -16.69 6.50
N PHE A 53 8.84 -17.41 5.41
CA PHE A 53 8.03 -17.45 4.19
C PHE A 53 7.75 -18.90 3.81
N GLU A 54 6.48 -19.27 3.80
CA GLU A 54 6.00 -20.57 3.33
C GLU A 54 4.91 -20.32 2.27
N PRO A 55 5.28 -20.19 0.98
CA PRO A 55 4.32 -19.90 -0.08
C PRO A 55 3.36 -21.06 -0.28
N ASP A 56 2.05 -20.76 -0.27
CA ASP A 56 1.03 -21.67 -0.77
C ASP A 56 1.14 -21.74 -2.31
N PRO A 57 1.37 -22.92 -2.92
CA PRO A 57 1.59 -23.02 -4.37
C PRO A 57 0.42 -22.52 -5.22
N ALA A 58 -0.83 -22.74 -4.77
CA ALA A 58 -2.01 -22.29 -5.50
C ALA A 58 -2.11 -20.75 -5.49
N ARG A 59 -1.78 -20.12 -4.35
CA ARG A 59 -1.75 -18.65 -4.25
C ARG A 59 -0.57 -18.03 -4.99
N GLN A 60 0.60 -18.67 -4.96
CA GLN A 60 1.79 -18.18 -5.65
C GLN A 60 1.57 -18.12 -7.17
N ILE A 61 0.96 -19.15 -7.76
CA ILE A 61 0.60 -19.15 -9.18
C ILE A 61 -0.30 -17.95 -9.53
N LEU A 62 -1.26 -17.61 -8.66
CA LEU A 62 -2.12 -16.43 -8.89
C LEU A 62 -1.30 -15.13 -8.81
N VAL A 63 -0.44 -14.98 -7.80
CA VAL A 63 0.41 -13.79 -7.64
C VAL A 63 1.36 -13.61 -8.82
N ASP A 64 1.92 -14.70 -9.35
CA ASP A 64 2.85 -14.67 -10.49
C ASP A 64 2.18 -14.19 -11.79
N THR A 65 0.84 -14.22 -11.86
CA THR A 65 0.08 -13.68 -13.01
C THR A 65 -0.21 -12.19 -12.90
N TRP A 66 -0.04 -11.59 -11.72
CA TRP A 66 -0.31 -10.17 -11.50
C TRP A 66 0.88 -9.31 -11.92
N PRO A 67 0.65 -8.07 -12.38
CA PRO A 67 1.75 -7.18 -12.71
C PRO A 67 2.55 -6.83 -11.44
N ALA A 68 3.88 -6.86 -11.56
CA ALA A 68 4.77 -6.48 -10.45
C ALA A 68 4.66 -5.00 -10.08
N ASP A 69 4.21 -4.15 -11.01
CA ASP A 69 3.98 -2.73 -10.80
C ASP A 69 2.95 -2.22 -11.82
N VAL A 70 2.36 -1.06 -11.56
CA VAL A 70 1.37 -0.44 -12.46
C VAL A 70 1.81 0.96 -12.87
N ASP A 71 1.57 1.29 -14.14
CA ASP A 71 1.77 2.63 -14.69
C ASP A 71 0.55 3.50 -14.38
N ASP A 72 0.71 4.48 -13.50
CA ASP A 72 -0.31 5.44 -13.07
C ASP A 72 -0.16 6.84 -13.71
N THR A 73 0.65 6.98 -14.76
CA THR A 73 0.92 8.26 -15.44
C THR A 73 -0.35 8.98 -15.89
N LEU A 74 -1.37 8.26 -16.34
CA LEU A 74 -2.67 8.85 -16.71
C LEU A 74 -3.37 9.49 -15.52
N ALA A 75 -3.30 8.89 -14.33
CA ALA A 75 -3.92 9.43 -13.12
C ALA A 75 -3.17 10.67 -12.64
N GLN A 76 -1.84 10.64 -12.69
CA GLN A 76 -0.99 11.79 -12.38
C GLN A 76 -1.30 12.96 -13.33
N ARG A 77 -1.44 12.69 -14.63
CA ARG A 77 -1.68 13.71 -15.65
C ARG A 77 -3.08 14.32 -15.57
N ASP A 78 -4.11 13.49 -15.52
CA ASP A 78 -5.49 13.96 -15.70
C ASP A 78 -6.05 14.63 -14.44
N TRP A 79 -5.61 14.20 -13.26
CA TRP A 79 -6.14 14.69 -11.98
C TRP A 79 -5.11 14.89 -10.87
N GLY A 80 -3.81 14.82 -11.19
CA GLY A 80 -2.76 15.13 -10.22
C GLY A 80 -2.60 14.07 -9.14
N PHE A 81 -2.98 12.81 -9.41
CA PHE A 81 -2.83 11.73 -8.46
C PHE A 81 -1.40 11.65 -7.93
N SER A 82 -1.24 11.62 -6.60
CA SER A 82 0.05 11.47 -5.95
C SER A 82 -0.16 10.78 -4.59
N PRO A 83 0.32 9.54 -4.40
CA PRO A 83 0.18 8.85 -3.12
C PRO A 83 1.04 9.53 -2.05
N ARG A 84 0.54 9.61 -0.81
CA ARG A 84 1.25 10.28 0.29
C ARG A 84 2.34 9.42 0.91
N HIS A 85 2.18 8.09 0.87
CA HIS A 85 3.07 7.17 1.57
C HIS A 85 3.82 6.24 0.63
N GLY A 86 5.16 6.32 0.65
CA GLY A 86 6.02 5.19 0.26
C GLY A 86 6.00 4.07 1.31
N LEU A 87 6.60 2.92 1.01
CA LEU A 87 6.60 1.76 1.92
C LEU A 87 7.09 2.11 3.33
N SER A 88 8.22 2.79 3.46
CA SER A 88 8.80 3.11 4.78
C SER A 88 7.93 4.08 5.58
N GLN A 89 7.38 5.12 4.92
CA GLN A 89 6.42 6.05 5.55
C GLN A 89 5.12 5.35 5.94
N ALA A 90 4.61 4.46 5.08
CA ALA A 90 3.42 3.67 5.38
C ALA A 90 3.61 2.82 6.65
N MET A 91 4.81 2.25 6.83
CA MET A 91 5.15 1.48 8.02
C MET A 91 5.31 2.39 9.25
N ALA A 92 6.15 3.41 9.17
CA ALA A 92 6.51 4.26 10.30
C ALA A 92 5.37 5.17 10.78
N ASP A 93 4.63 5.79 9.85
CA ASP A 93 3.70 6.87 10.17
C ASP A 93 2.25 6.37 10.32
N TYR A 94 1.90 5.26 9.68
CA TYR A 94 0.52 4.77 9.62
C TYR A 94 0.34 3.40 10.31
N LEU A 95 1.04 2.37 9.87
CA LEU A 95 0.78 0.98 10.31
C LEU A 95 1.33 0.69 11.72
N VAL A 96 2.62 0.96 11.97
CA VAL A 96 3.27 0.60 13.24
C VAL A 96 2.64 1.32 14.45
N PRO A 97 2.37 2.64 14.40
CA PRO A 97 1.71 3.33 15.51
C PRO A 97 0.32 2.75 15.81
N ALA A 98 -0.46 2.44 14.77
CA ALA A 98 -1.79 1.85 14.92
C ALA A 98 -1.73 0.45 15.53
N MET A 99 -0.78 -0.39 15.09
CA MET A 99 -0.56 -1.72 15.67
C MET A 99 -0.16 -1.64 17.14
N LYS A 100 0.83 -0.80 17.49
CA LYS A 100 1.26 -0.62 18.88
C LYS A 100 0.09 -0.20 19.77
N LYS A 101 -0.73 0.76 19.32
CA LYS A 101 -1.94 1.18 20.05
C LYS A 101 -2.94 0.04 20.22
N ARG A 102 -3.19 -0.74 19.16
CA ARG A 102 -4.19 -1.82 19.16
C ARG A 102 -3.81 -2.99 20.07
N TYR A 103 -2.53 -3.32 20.17
CA TYR A 103 -2.05 -4.48 20.93
C TYR A 103 -1.51 -4.12 22.33
N ALA A 104 -1.18 -2.85 22.60
CA ALA A 104 -0.89 -2.38 23.97
C ALA A 104 -2.08 -2.59 24.92
N ALA A 105 -3.31 -2.46 24.41
CA ALA A 105 -4.53 -2.69 25.19
C ALA A 105 -4.76 -4.16 25.57
N THR A 106 -4.14 -5.11 24.86
CA THR A 106 -4.32 -6.55 25.09
C THR A 106 -3.32 -7.13 26.09
N ALA A 107 -2.18 -6.45 26.32
CA ALA A 107 -1.12 -6.91 27.23
C ALA A 107 -1.36 -6.54 28.71
N SER A 108 -2.50 -5.91 29.02
CA SER A 108 -2.87 -5.46 30.37
C SER A 108 -3.91 -6.38 31.06
N GLY A 109 -4.07 -7.62 30.59
CA GLY A 109 -5.06 -8.59 31.08
C GLY A 109 -4.43 -9.91 31.49
#